data_AF-A0AAE0S4A7-F1
#
_entry.id   AF-A0AAE0S4A7-F1
#
_cell.length_a   1.000
_cell.length_b   1.000
_cell.length_c   1.000
_cell.angle_alpha   90.00
_cell.angle_beta   90.00
_cell.angle_gamma   90.00
#
_symmetry.space_group_name_H-M   'P 1'
#
loop_
_entity.id
_entity.type
_entity.pdbx_description
1 polymer ?
#
loop_
_entity_poly.entity_id
_entity_poly.type
_entity_poly.pdbx_seq_one_letter_code
_entity_poly.pdbx_strand_id
1 'polypeptide(L)'
;MNISPLRIQDIRVDYDDAFIFLSATLLDRVPPTGTVDGPIAHQMTILEAFTKLRMAVYQGAFELYVKDLDLAQLVQLPQLPDMFSYKLEIVLPGSAMVYNAQVWYASKYKLVKYDFHTANSQPPFYSSNPVTVIHDFNTDVKLTTPHGSFRDNKSAKLIATNEFKGARQTSPKLPLTYSLHLLEGIAYNIDRFYDNCTITQIPNNGVDSVQDNANKKTDSSYILRMRTPLELFKIDNTYRFVGQRTTRGILCNVFESLRTDFQLPNYNGTFHSIFQFYFLETGWKETSVGVGSSYMQPVRLDITAIEVTK
;
A
#
# COMPACT_ATOMS: atom_id res chain seq x y z
N MET A 1 -7.48 11.74 -45.50
CA MET A 1 -7.14 13.17 -45.75
C MET A 1 -6.16 13.55 -44.67
N ASN A 2 -4.88 13.69 -45.01
CA ASN A 2 -3.82 13.50 -44.01
C ASN A 2 -3.27 14.85 -43.55
N ILE A 3 -3.58 15.24 -42.31
CA ILE A 3 -2.72 16.18 -41.60
C ILE A 3 -1.39 15.45 -41.44
N SER A 4 -0.28 16.09 -41.84
CA SER A 4 1.04 15.47 -41.69
C SER A 4 1.28 15.17 -40.20
N PRO A 5 1.63 13.93 -39.82
CA PRO A 5 1.96 13.58 -38.44
C PRO A 5 3.05 14.48 -37.85
N LEU A 6 3.94 15.03 -38.70
CA LEU A 6 5.03 15.93 -38.31
C LEU A 6 4.55 17.27 -37.73
N ARG A 7 3.26 17.64 -37.92
CA ARG A 7 2.70 18.89 -37.41
C ARG A 7 2.07 18.77 -36.03
N ILE A 8 1.92 17.55 -35.52
CA ILE A 8 1.35 17.32 -34.19
C ILE A 8 2.48 16.85 -33.29
N GLN A 9 2.73 17.57 -32.20
CA GLN A 9 3.77 17.27 -31.21
C GLN A 9 3.18 17.30 -29.80
N ASP A 10 3.96 16.85 -28.82
CA ASP A 10 3.59 16.86 -27.40
C ASP A 10 2.21 16.27 -27.12
N ILE A 11 1.86 15.17 -27.79
CA ILE A 11 0.58 14.51 -27.59
C ILE A 11 0.54 13.92 -26.17
N ARG A 12 -0.43 14.33 -25.37
CA ARG A 12 -0.72 13.76 -24.06
C ARG A 12 -2.18 13.31 -24.01
N VAL A 13 -2.36 12.10 -23.51
CA VAL A 13 -3.68 11.55 -23.21
C VAL A 13 -3.87 11.61 -21.70
N ASP A 14 -4.98 12.18 -21.28
CA ASP A 14 -5.45 12.21 -19.89
C ASP A 14 -6.89 11.68 -19.87
N TYR A 15 -7.40 11.30 -18.71
CA TYR A 15 -8.75 10.76 -18.58
C TYR A 15 -9.32 10.95 -17.17
N ASP A 16 -10.63 11.11 -17.09
CA ASP A 16 -11.41 10.99 -15.86
C ASP A 16 -12.46 9.86 -15.98
N ASP A 17 -13.36 9.75 -15.02
CA ASP A 17 -14.38 8.69 -15.00
C ASP A 17 -15.41 8.79 -16.16
N ALA A 18 -15.48 9.93 -16.85
CA ALA A 18 -16.48 10.23 -17.87
C ALA A 18 -15.89 10.56 -19.26
N PHE A 19 -14.65 11.03 -19.33
CA PHE A 19 -14.06 11.60 -20.54
C PHE A 19 -12.58 11.22 -20.72
N ILE A 20 -12.18 11.14 -22.00
CA ILE A 20 -10.79 11.08 -22.42
C ILE A 20 -10.42 12.47 -22.93
N PHE A 21 -9.36 13.04 -22.38
CA PHE A 21 -8.79 14.31 -22.81
C PHE A 21 -7.55 14.05 -23.67
N LEU A 22 -7.56 14.58 -24.88
CA LEU A 22 -6.38 14.60 -25.74
C LEU A 22 -5.86 16.03 -25.81
N SER A 23 -4.62 16.24 -25.39
CA SER A 23 -3.90 17.50 -25.57
C SER A 23 -2.73 17.29 -26.52
N ALA A 24 -2.50 18.24 -27.43
CA ALA A 24 -1.39 18.19 -28.37
C ALA A 24 -1.03 19.60 -28.84
N THR A 25 0.23 19.80 -29.22
CA THR A 25 0.72 21.01 -29.86
C THR A 25 0.60 20.87 -31.37
N LEU A 26 -0.12 21.79 -32.02
CA LEU A 26 -0.19 21.86 -33.48
C LEU A 26 0.80 22.92 -33.99
N LEU A 27 1.82 22.48 -34.74
CA LEU A 27 2.82 23.36 -35.31
C LEU A 27 2.29 24.07 -36.56
N ASP A 28 2.56 25.38 -36.63
CA ASP A 28 2.40 26.14 -37.86
C ASP A 28 3.55 25.84 -38.84
N ARG A 29 3.38 26.26 -40.09
CA ARG A 29 4.41 26.10 -41.13
C ARG A 29 5.66 26.91 -40.80
N VAL A 30 6.82 26.35 -41.12
CA VAL A 30 8.06 27.13 -41.23
C VAL A 30 7.94 28.00 -42.48
N PRO A 31 8.11 29.33 -42.40
CA PRO A 31 8.13 30.18 -43.60
C PRO A 31 9.20 29.68 -44.57
N PRO A 32 8.93 29.61 -45.89
CA PRO A 32 9.95 29.23 -46.84
C PRO A 32 11.11 30.23 -46.79
N THR A 33 12.27 29.78 -46.34
CA THR A 33 13.51 30.55 -46.39
C THR A 33 14.26 30.18 -47.66
N GLY A 34 14.15 31.00 -48.70
CA GLY A 34 14.89 30.86 -49.96
C GLY A 34 14.03 30.94 -51.22
N THR A 35 14.67 31.28 -52.34
CA THR A 35 14.06 31.33 -53.68
C THR A 35 13.87 29.89 -54.16
N VAL A 36 12.70 29.32 -53.89
CA VAL A 36 12.32 28.02 -54.44
C VAL A 36 11.57 28.27 -55.74
N ASP A 37 12.24 28.14 -56.87
CA ASP A 37 11.59 28.18 -58.20
C ASP A 37 10.78 26.89 -58.40
N GLY A 38 9.50 26.96 -58.04
CA GLY A 38 8.54 25.89 -58.26
C GLY A 38 7.14 26.27 -57.76
N PRO A 39 6.06 25.66 -58.28
CA PRO A 39 4.71 25.89 -57.78
C PRO A 39 4.65 25.47 -56.31
N ILE A 40 4.38 26.44 -55.43
CA ILE A 40 4.20 26.19 -54.00
C ILE A 40 2.96 25.30 -53.86
N ALA A 41 3.19 24.03 -53.53
CA ALA A 41 2.09 23.11 -53.21
C ALA A 41 1.21 23.77 -52.13
N HIS A 42 -0.10 23.77 -52.32
CA HIS A 42 -1.03 24.40 -51.39
C HIS A 42 -0.89 23.74 -50.01
N GLN A 43 -0.27 24.47 -49.08
CA GLN A 43 -0.07 24.03 -47.70
C GLN A 43 -1.24 24.48 -46.84
N MET A 44 -1.83 23.54 -46.12
CA MET A 44 -2.95 23.77 -45.19
C MET A 44 -2.55 24.72 -44.07
N THR A 45 -3.37 25.75 -43.82
CA THR A 45 -3.15 26.69 -42.70
C THR A 45 -3.40 26.02 -41.34
N ILE A 46 -2.91 26.63 -40.25
CA ILE A 46 -3.17 26.12 -38.89
C ILE A 46 -4.67 26.08 -38.55
N LEU A 47 -5.43 27.08 -39.01
CA LEU A 47 -6.88 27.17 -38.79
C LEU A 47 -7.63 26.06 -39.54
N GLU A 48 -7.25 25.79 -40.78
CA GLU A 48 -7.82 24.66 -41.55
C GLU A 48 -7.45 23.31 -40.94
N ALA A 49 -6.21 23.15 -40.48
CA ALA A 49 -5.76 21.94 -39.81
C ALA A 49 -6.53 21.70 -38.50
N PHE A 50 -6.69 22.74 -37.67
CA PHE A 50 -7.50 22.69 -36.46
C PHE A 50 -8.96 22.34 -36.77
N THR A 51 -9.56 22.99 -37.77
CA THR A 51 -10.95 22.73 -38.17
C THR A 51 -11.14 21.28 -38.62
N LYS A 52 -10.20 20.74 -39.40
CA LYS A 52 -10.25 19.34 -39.84
C LYS A 52 -10.04 18.35 -38.71
N LEU A 53 -9.10 18.62 -37.80
CA LEU A 53 -8.88 17.80 -36.61
C LEU A 53 -10.16 17.74 -35.76
N ARG A 54 -10.76 18.91 -35.51
CA ARG A 54 -12.03 19.04 -34.78
C ARG A 54 -13.13 18.20 -35.44
N MET A 55 -13.31 18.33 -36.76
CA MET A 55 -14.33 17.57 -37.49
C MET A 55 -14.10 16.05 -37.43
N ALA A 56 -12.84 15.60 -37.53
CA ALA A 56 -12.50 14.19 -37.41
C ALA A 56 -12.87 13.62 -36.03
N VAL A 57 -12.65 14.39 -34.96
CA VAL A 57 -13.06 14.01 -33.59
C VAL A 57 -14.58 13.91 -33.49
N TYR A 58 -15.33 14.93 -33.96
CA TYR A 58 -16.81 14.91 -33.91
C TYR A 58 -17.43 13.78 -34.73
N GLN A 59 -16.79 13.37 -35.82
CA GLN A 59 -17.27 12.30 -36.70
C GLN A 59 -16.82 10.90 -36.25
N GLY A 60 -16.05 10.79 -35.16
CA GLY A 60 -15.48 9.51 -34.72
C GLY A 60 -14.46 8.93 -35.70
N ALA A 61 -13.90 9.76 -36.59
CA ALA A 61 -12.92 9.37 -37.61
C ALA A 61 -11.48 9.71 -37.20
N PHE A 62 -11.28 10.20 -35.97
CA PHE A 62 -9.96 10.48 -35.42
C PHE A 62 -9.35 9.19 -34.86
N GLU A 63 -8.41 8.63 -35.59
CA GLU A 63 -7.61 7.48 -35.16
C GLU A 63 -6.18 7.93 -34.86
N LEU A 64 -5.69 7.58 -33.68
CA LEU A 64 -4.30 7.80 -33.29
C LEU A 64 -3.62 6.44 -33.18
N TYR A 65 -2.73 6.15 -34.12
CA TYR A 65 -1.85 4.99 -34.02
C TYR A 65 -0.84 5.27 -32.93
N VAL A 66 -1.16 4.85 -31.71
CA VAL A 66 -0.17 4.67 -30.66
C VAL A 66 0.66 3.49 -31.12
N LYS A 67 1.80 3.77 -31.79
CA LYS A 67 2.83 2.77 -32.05
C LYS A 67 3.05 2.08 -30.72
N ASP A 68 2.83 0.76 -30.69
CA ASP A 68 2.89 -0.08 -29.49
C ASP A 68 3.78 0.61 -28.47
N LEU A 69 3.15 1.29 -27.50
CA LEU A 69 3.83 1.51 -26.23
C LEU A 69 4.35 0.11 -25.93
N ASP A 70 5.64 -0.02 -25.63
CA ASP A 70 6.14 -1.20 -24.96
C ASP A 70 5.31 -1.33 -23.67
N LEU A 71 4.07 -1.85 -23.78
CA LEU A 71 3.17 -2.26 -22.72
C LEU A 71 3.80 -3.46 -22.00
N ALA A 72 4.88 -3.99 -22.57
CA ALA A 72 5.83 -4.93 -22.02
C ALA A 72 7.15 -4.27 -21.56
N GLN A 73 7.19 -2.96 -21.29
CA GLN A 73 8.06 -2.53 -20.19
C GLN A 73 7.46 -3.18 -18.95
N LEU A 74 7.91 -4.41 -18.69
CA LEU A 74 7.62 -5.19 -17.50
C LEU A 74 8.15 -4.37 -16.33
N VAL A 75 7.41 -3.35 -15.92
CA VAL A 75 7.64 -2.67 -14.66
C VAL A 75 7.30 -3.72 -13.63
N GLN A 76 8.32 -4.45 -13.21
CA GLN A 76 8.19 -5.51 -12.23
C GLN A 76 7.64 -4.88 -10.96
N LEU A 77 6.75 -5.62 -10.31
CA LEU A 77 6.24 -5.20 -9.01
C LEU A 77 7.42 -4.96 -8.07
N PRO A 78 7.42 -3.84 -7.34
CA PRO A 78 8.53 -3.50 -6.48
C PRO A 78 8.74 -4.57 -5.42
N GLN A 79 10.00 -4.91 -5.21
CA GLN A 79 10.40 -5.79 -4.12
C GLN A 79 10.40 -4.98 -2.83
N LEU A 80 9.60 -5.40 -1.86
CA LEU A 80 9.56 -4.77 -0.55
C LEU A 80 10.68 -5.35 0.34
N PRO A 81 11.35 -4.52 1.15
CA PRO A 81 12.37 -4.99 2.07
C PRO A 81 11.76 -5.84 3.19
N ASP A 82 12.57 -6.69 3.83
CA ASP A 82 12.14 -7.50 4.98
C ASP A 82 11.93 -6.68 6.26
N MET A 83 12.40 -5.43 6.27
CA MET A 83 12.24 -4.51 7.39
C MET A 83 11.91 -3.12 6.84
N PHE A 84 10.83 -2.52 7.32
CA PHE A 84 10.41 -1.17 6.96
C PHE A 84 9.49 -0.59 8.02
N SER A 85 9.30 0.72 7.95
CA SER A 85 8.29 1.42 8.74
C SER A 85 7.55 2.41 7.86
N TYR A 86 6.26 2.60 8.12
CA TYR A 86 5.42 3.51 7.37
C TYR A 86 4.38 4.17 8.26
N LYS A 87 3.87 5.32 7.81
CA LYS A 87 2.68 5.95 8.39
C LYS A 87 1.47 5.49 7.59
N LEU A 88 0.46 5.01 8.30
CA LEU A 88 -0.80 4.57 7.75
C LEU A 88 -1.85 5.62 8.04
N GLU A 89 -2.53 6.10 6.99
CA GLU A 89 -3.70 6.96 7.07
C GLU A 89 -4.81 6.25 6.26
N ILE A 90 -5.89 5.86 6.93
CA ILE A 90 -7.06 5.24 6.30
C ILE A 90 -8.19 6.26 6.33
N VAL A 91 -8.58 6.76 5.18
CA VAL A 91 -9.69 7.70 5.03
C VAL A 91 -10.91 6.94 4.54
N LEU A 92 -12.03 7.07 5.26
CA LEU A 92 -13.34 6.52 4.87
C LEU A 92 -14.30 7.69 4.66
N PRO A 93 -14.40 8.24 3.42
CA PRO A 93 -15.19 9.43 3.15
C PRO A 93 -16.68 9.26 3.47
N GLY A 94 -17.25 8.10 3.16
CA GLY A 94 -18.67 7.81 3.39
C GLY A 94 -19.09 7.86 4.87
N SER A 95 -18.14 7.65 5.78
CA SER A 95 -18.37 7.73 7.24
C SER A 95 -17.73 8.98 7.87
N ALA A 96 -17.09 9.85 7.08
CA ALA A 96 -16.29 10.98 7.56
C ALA A 96 -15.25 10.58 8.63
N MET A 97 -14.61 9.41 8.47
CA MET A 97 -13.64 8.87 9.44
C MET A 97 -12.22 8.86 8.85
N VAL A 98 -11.24 9.13 9.72
CA VAL A 98 -9.81 8.99 9.42
C VAL A 98 -9.14 8.21 10.54
N TYR A 99 -8.46 7.13 10.19
CA TYR A 99 -7.63 6.35 11.12
C TYR A 99 -6.16 6.59 10.82
N ASN A 100 -5.36 6.71 11.87
CA ASN A 100 -3.93 6.94 11.74
C ASN A 100 -3.15 5.95 12.61
N ALA A 101 -2.09 5.38 12.05
CA ALA A 101 -1.15 4.54 12.77
C ALA A 101 0.28 4.72 12.24
N GLN A 102 1.27 4.49 13.09
CA GLN A 102 2.64 4.24 12.66
C GLN A 102 2.94 2.76 12.80
N VAL A 103 3.46 2.16 11.74
CA VAL A 103 3.69 0.73 11.66
C VAL A 103 5.16 0.45 11.44
N TRP A 104 5.71 -0.50 12.19
CA TRP A 104 7.04 -1.07 11.96
C TRP A 104 6.89 -2.55 11.70
N TYR A 105 7.47 -3.00 10.60
CA TYR A 105 7.44 -4.38 10.17
C TYR A 105 8.87 -4.92 10.13
N ALA A 106 9.09 -6.09 10.73
CA ALA A 106 10.39 -6.75 10.74
C ALA A 106 10.25 -8.26 10.59
N SER A 107 10.24 -8.75 9.34
CA SER A 107 10.12 -10.18 9.02
C SER A 107 11.21 -11.02 9.68
N LYS A 108 12.47 -10.55 9.64
CA LYS A 108 13.61 -11.26 10.25
C LYS A 108 13.44 -11.53 11.75
N TYR A 109 12.84 -10.59 12.47
CA TYR A 109 12.59 -10.71 13.90
C TYR A 109 11.20 -11.27 14.21
N LYS A 110 10.38 -11.52 13.18
CA LYS A 110 8.98 -11.95 13.32
C LYS A 110 8.18 -11.01 14.24
N LEU A 111 8.39 -9.69 14.09
CA LEU A 111 7.75 -8.65 14.90
C LEU A 111 7.01 -7.65 14.02
N VAL A 112 5.83 -7.25 14.48
CA VAL A 112 5.12 -6.06 13.96
C VAL A 112 4.74 -5.16 15.13
N LYS A 113 4.96 -3.85 14.96
CA LYS A 113 4.57 -2.85 15.95
C LYS A 113 3.60 -1.86 15.31
N TYR A 114 2.56 -1.52 16.05
CA TYR A 114 1.58 -0.48 15.71
C TYR A 114 1.56 0.56 16.82
N ASP A 115 1.66 1.84 16.46
CA ASP A 115 1.35 2.95 17.36
C ASP A 115 0.16 3.71 16.79
N PHE A 116 -0.94 3.81 17.53
CA PHE A 116 -2.17 4.48 17.09
C PHE A 116 -2.92 5.11 18.25
N HIS A 117 -4.01 5.82 17.95
CA HIS A 117 -4.97 6.30 18.94
C HIS A 117 -6.26 5.52 18.79
N THR A 118 -6.85 5.14 19.91
CA THR A 118 -8.18 4.52 19.94
C THR A 118 -9.23 5.62 20.00
N ALA A 119 -10.20 5.59 19.08
CA ALA A 119 -11.32 6.55 19.09
C ALA A 119 -12.29 6.28 20.25
N ASN A 120 -12.40 5.02 20.68
CA ASN A 120 -13.33 4.57 21.71
C ASN A 120 -12.60 3.70 22.74
N SER A 121 -12.94 3.85 24.01
CA SER A 121 -12.54 2.94 25.08
C SER A 121 -13.26 1.59 24.89
N GLN A 122 -12.57 0.60 24.35
CA GLN A 122 -13.09 -0.75 24.11
C GLN A 122 -12.00 -1.78 24.42
N PRO A 123 -12.35 -2.98 24.91
CA PRO A 123 -11.37 -4.04 25.11
C PRO A 123 -10.48 -4.25 23.86
N PRO A 124 -9.18 -4.50 24.03
CA PRO A 124 -8.44 -4.60 25.30
C PRO A 124 -8.01 -3.23 25.87
N PHE A 125 -8.20 -2.14 25.13
CA PHE A 125 -7.74 -0.80 25.48
C PHE A 125 -8.90 0.02 26.04
N TYR A 126 -9.14 -0.09 27.35
CA TYR A 126 -10.18 0.67 28.06
C TYR A 126 -9.84 2.17 28.20
N SER A 127 -9.28 2.79 27.15
CA SER A 127 -8.89 4.18 27.08
C SER A 127 -8.95 4.68 25.63
N SER A 128 -8.98 6.00 25.47
CA SER A 128 -8.77 6.71 24.19
C SER A 128 -7.32 7.20 24.02
N ASN A 129 -6.40 6.64 24.83
CA ASN A 129 -5.03 7.09 24.90
C ASN A 129 -4.22 6.60 23.70
N PRO A 130 -3.01 7.15 23.48
CA PRO A 130 -2.08 6.58 22.52
C PRO A 130 -1.69 5.16 22.94
N VAL A 131 -1.89 4.19 22.06
CA VAL A 131 -1.64 2.77 22.29
C VAL A 131 -0.46 2.31 21.45
N THR A 132 0.33 1.39 22.00
CA THR A 132 1.31 0.59 21.26
C THR A 132 0.91 -0.87 21.30
N VAL A 133 0.85 -1.52 20.14
CA VAL A 133 0.64 -2.97 20.02
C VAL A 133 1.87 -3.59 19.39
N ILE A 134 2.43 -4.62 20.02
CA ILE A 134 3.55 -5.39 19.48
C ILE A 134 3.08 -6.82 19.29
N HIS A 135 3.07 -7.28 18.05
CA HIS A 135 2.83 -8.66 17.66
C HIS A 135 4.16 -9.41 17.56
N ASP A 136 4.31 -10.47 18.36
CA ASP A 136 5.47 -11.36 18.38
C ASP A 136 5.08 -12.76 17.91
N PHE A 137 5.62 -13.15 16.75
CA PHE A 137 5.38 -14.44 16.12
C PHE A 137 6.51 -15.45 16.37
N ASN A 138 7.41 -15.21 17.33
CA ASN A 138 8.49 -16.16 17.69
C ASN A 138 8.02 -17.31 18.61
N THR A 139 6.73 -17.61 18.67
CA THR A 139 6.16 -18.49 19.70
C THR A 139 6.29 -19.99 19.44
N ASP A 140 7.22 -20.43 18.59
CA ASP A 140 7.58 -21.85 18.42
C ASP A 140 8.19 -22.51 19.70
N VAL A 141 8.22 -21.80 20.83
CA VAL A 141 8.73 -22.33 22.10
C VAL A 141 7.66 -23.16 22.80
N LYS A 142 7.76 -24.49 22.62
CA LYS A 142 7.06 -25.46 23.46
C LYS A 142 7.58 -25.32 24.92
N LEU A 143 6.87 -24.57 25.76
CA LEU A 143 7.18 -24.48 27.19
C LEU A 143 6.77 -25.79 27.90
N THR A 144 7.64 -26.79 27.86
CA THR A 144 7.58 -27.91 28.82
C THR A 144 8.40 -27.54 30.04
N THR A 145 7.75 -27.11 31.12
CA THR A 145 8.38 -27.12 32.44
C THR A 145 7.62 -28.11 33.34
N PRO A 146 8.25 -29.21 33.79
CA PRO A 146 7.79 -29.89 34.99
C PRO A 146 8.13 -28.98 36.18
N HIS A 147 7.10 -28.58 36.95
CA HIS A 147 7.20 -27.92 38.27
C HIS A 147 8.40 -26.99 38.48
N GLY A 148 8.27 -25.72 38.10
CA GLY A 148 9.24 -24.69 38.46
C GLY A 148 8.71 -23.29 38.22
N SER A 149 8.69 -22.47 39.26
CA SER A 149 8.21 -21.08 39.24
C SER A 149 8.82 -20.24 38.11
N PHE A 150 7.99 -19.53 37.35
CA PHE A 150 8.42 -18.51 36.41
C PHE A 150 9.06 -17.35 37.18
N ARG A 151 10.40 -17.26 37.16
CA ARG A 151 11.17 -16.19 37.82
C ARG A 151 11.90 -15.25 36.87
N ASP A 152 11.89 -15.47 35.56
CA ASP A 152 12.65 -14.63 34.64
C ASP A 152 11.75 -13.97 33.59
N ASN A 153 11.34 -12.74 33.91
CA ASN A 153 10.72 -11.76 33.03
C ASN A 153 11.72 -11.20 31.99
N LYS A 154 12.69 -11.99 31.53
CA LYS A 154 13.82 -11.52 30.69
C LYS A 154 13.45 -11.40 29.21
N SER A 155 12.50 -12.18 28.70
CA SER A 155 12.04 -12.08 27.31
C SER A 155 11.19 -10.83 27.07
N ALA A 156 10.32 -10.46 28.02
CA ALA A 156 9.61 -9.18 27.99
C ALA A 156 10.56 -7.98 28.21
N LYS A 157 11.65 -8.17 28.98
CA LYS A 157 12.68 -7.14 29.21
C LYS A 157 13.55 -6.85 28.00
N LEU A 158 13.65 -7.77 27.03
CA LEU A 158 14.35 -7.53 25.77
C LEU A 158 13.49 -6.72 24.78
N ILE A 159 12.17 -6.85 24.84
CA ILE A 159 11.23 -6.18 23.93
C ILE A 159 10.91 -4.75 24.38
N ALA A 160 11.00 -4.45 25.69
CA ALA A 160 10.63 -3.15 26.23
C ALA A 160 11.76 -2.10 26.31
N THR A 161 13.04 -2.46 26.27
CA THR A 161 14.11 -1.47 26.45
C THR A 161 15.43 -1.95 25.84
N ASN A 162 15.86 -1.33 24.73
CA ASN A 162 17.23 -0.80 24.54
C ASN A 162 17.53 -0.23 23.13
N GLU A 163 16.54 0.27 22.38
CA GLU A 163 16.79 1.32 21.37
C GLU A 163 15.91 2.59 21.52
N PHE A 164 14.97 2.62 22.47
CA PHE A 164 14.28 3.85 22.89
C PHE A 164 14.43 4.01 24.40
N LYS A 165 15.07 5.10 24.83
CA LYS A 165 15.63 5.29 26.17
C LYS A 165 14.57 5.42 27.28
N GLY A 166 14.74 4.59 28.32
CA GLY A 166 14.81 5.01 29.72
C GLY A 166 13.50 5.19 30.51
N ALA A 167 13.02 4.12 31.16
CA ALA A 167 12.30 4.21 32.43
C ALA A 167 12.35 2.88 33.21
N ARG A 168 12.59 2.94 34.53
CA ARG A 168 12.49 1.82 35.47
C ARG A 168 11.01 1.62 35.85
N GLN A 169 10.48 0.42 35.67
CA GLN A 169 9.19 0.03 36.27
C GLN A 169 9.41 -1.10 37.28
N THR A 170 9.05 -0.86 38.54
CA THR A 170 9.00 -1.85 39.62
C THR A 170 7.66 -2.57 39.58
N SER A 171 7.63 -3.85 39.19
CA SER A 171 6.41 -4.66 39.07
C SER A 171 5.93 -5.20 40.43
N PRO A 172 4.62 -5.23 40.72
CA PRO A 172 4.07 -6.05 41.79
C PRO A 172 4.01 -7.52 41.37
N LYS A 173 4.31 -8.43 42.30
CA LYS A 173 4.25 -9.89 42.13
C LYS A 173 2.79 -10.38 42.23
N LEU A 174 2.31 -11.08 41.22
CA LEU A 174 1.17 -12.01 41.34
C LEU A 174 1.59 -13.38 40.78
N PRO A 175 1.31 -14.50 41.47
CA PRO A 175 1.56 -15.83 40.94
C PRO A 175 0.35 -16.28 40.11
N LEU A 176 0.54 -16.50 38.81
CA LEU A 176 -0.44 -17.20 37.97
C LEU A 176 0.25 -18.35 37.25
N THR A 177 -0.24 -19.56 37.53
CA THR A 177 0.17 -20.79 36.86
C THR A 177 -0.79 -21.03 35.70
N TYR A 178 -0.34 -20.80 34.46
CA TYR A 178 -1.03 -21.26 33.25
C TYR A 178 -0.07 -22.13 32.45
N SER A 179 -0.50 -23.37 32.16
CA SER A 179 0.14 -24.23 31.18
C SER A 179 -0.46 -23.87 29.81
N LEU A 180 0.06 -22.80 29.19
CA LEU A 180 -0.45 -22.31 27.91
C LEU A 180 0.43 -22.86 26.78
N HIS A 181 -0.11 -23.80 26.00
CA HIS A 181 0.48 -24.21 24.73
C HIS A 181 0.31 -23.07 23.72
N LEU A 182 1.18 -22.06 23.78
CA LEU A 182 1.17 -20.95 22.83
C LEU A 182 1.80 -21.41 21.50
N LEU A 183 1.01 -22.11 20.68
CA LEU A 183 1.29 -22.26 19.24
C LEU A 183 0.83 -21.04 18.44
N GLU A 184 0.28 -20.06 19.15
CA GLU A 184 -0.33 -18.85 18.66
C GLU A 184 0.59 -17.68 19.04
N GLY A 185 0.77 -16.72 18.14
CA GLY A 185 1.61 -15.54 18.41
C GLY A 185 1.04 -14.71 19.57
N ILE A 186 1.89 -13.90 20.20
CA ILE A 186 1.52 -13.06 21.36
C ILE A 186 1.42 -11.59 20.95
N ALA A 187 0.38 -10.91 21.41
CA ALA A 187 0.23 -9.47 21.29
C ALA A 187 0.45 -8.79 22.66
N TYR A 188 1.36 -7.83 22.70
CA TYR A 188 1.58 -6.93 23.84
C TYR A 188 0.85 -5.61 23.57
N ASN A 189 -0.17 -5.34 24.39
CA ASN A 189 -1.06 -4.19 24.28
C ASN A 189 -0.70 -3.18 25.36
N ILE A 190 -0.04 -2.08 24.99
CA ILE A 190 0.54 -1.12 25.92
C ILE A 190 -0.22 0.21 25.84
N ASP A 191 -0.88 0.61 26.92
CA ASP A 191 -1.37 1.99 27.07
C ASP A 191 -0.20 2.87 27.47
N ARG A 192 0.21 3.79 26.57
CA ARG A 192 1.40 4.63 26.78
C ARG A 192 1.19 5.74 27.81
N PHE A 193 -0.04 6.00 28.23
CA PHE A 193 -0.33 7.01 29.25
C PHE A 193 -0.25 6.42 30.65
N TYR A 194 -0.79 5.21 30.84
CA TYR A 194 -0.78 4.53 32.14
C TYR A 194 0.39 3.55 32.32
N ASP A 195 1.18 3.32 31.28
CA ASP A 195 2.22 2.28 31.21
C ASP A 195 1.71 0.90 31.66
N ASN A 196 0.43 0.62 31.39
CA ASN A 196 -0.15 -0.69 31.61
C ASN A 196 0.06 -1.57 30.37
N CYS A 197 0.21 -2.88 30.58
CA CYS A 197 0.42 -3.84 29.50
C CYS A 197 -0.54 -5.02 29.67
N THR A 198 -1.32 -5.30 28.65
CA THR A 198 -2.20 -6.46 28.57
C THR A 198 -1.68 -7.41 27.50
N ILE A 199 -1.55 -8.69 27.85
CA ILE A 199 -1.07 -9.72 26.92
C ILE A 199 -2.29 -10.46 26.38
N THR A 200 -2.43 -10.49 25.05
CA THR A 200 -3.48 -11.25 24.37
C THR A 200 -2.88 -12.15 23.30
N GLN A 201 -3.66 -13.08 22.76
CA GLN A 201 -3.28 -13.84 21.58
C GLN A 201 -3.42 -12.97 20.33
N ILE A 202 -2.55 -13.18 19.34
CA ILE A 202 -2.73 -12.58 18.01
C ILE A 202 -3.87 -13.33 17.31
N PRO A 203 -4.88 -12.63 16.78
CA PRO A 203 -5.97 -13.27 16.04
C PRO A 203 -5.44 -14.00 14.80
N ASN A 204 -6.03 -15.12 14.43
CA ASN A 204 -5.59 -15.93 13.28
C ASN A 204 -5.91 -15.33 11.89
N ASN A 205 -6.70 -14.26 11.88
CA ASN A 205 -7.19 -13.54 10.72
C ASN A 205 -6.90 -12.02 10.81
N GLY A 206 -5.85 -11.65 11.54
CA GLY A 206 -5.42 -10.26 11.68
C GLY A 206 -4.82 -9.68 10.39
N VAL A 207 -4.52 -8.37 10.44
CA VAL A 207 -3.94 -7.62 9.32
C VAL A 207 -2.59 -8.19 8.91
N ASP A 208 -1.75 -8.55 9.88
CA ASP A 208 -0.38 -9.04 9.71
C ASP A 208 -0.22 -10.53 9.98
N SER A 209 -1.31 -11.23 10.29
CA SER A 209 -1.29 -12.63 10.66
C SER A 209 -2.06 -13.51 9.69
N VAL A 210 -1.59 -14.75 9.52
CA VAL A 210 -2.23 -15.77 8.69
C VAL A 210 -1.96 -17.16 9.28
N GLN A 211 -2.94 -18.05 9.17
CA GLN A 211 -2.76 -19.44 9.54
C GLN A 211 -1.72 -20.13 8.64
N ASP A 212 -0.73 -20.76 9.25
CA ASP A 212 0.23 -21.61 8.56
C ASP A 212 -0.37 -22.99 8.31
N ASN A 213 -1.03 -23.12 7.14
CA ASN A 213 -1.66 -24.37 6.74
C ASN A 213 -0.64 -25.47 6.42
N ALA A 214 0.60 -25.13 6.06
CA ALA A 214 1.63 -26.10 5.71
C ALA A 214 2.16 -26.82 6.96
N ASN A 215 2.21 -26.10 8.08
CA ASN A 215 2.67 -26.63 9.37
C ASN A 215 1.51 -26.96 10.33
N LYS A 216 0.28 -27.13 9.80
CA LYS A 216 -0.89 -27.54 10.59
C LYS A 216 -0.60 -28.84 11.35
N LYS A 217 -0.90 -28.84 12.64
CA LYS A 217 -0.85 -30.06 13.44
C LYS A 217 -2.15 -30.85 13.26
N THR A 218 -2.05 -32.17 13.42
CA THR A 218 -3.13 -33.14 13.24
C THR A 218 -4.24 -33.03 14.29
N ASP A 219 -4.06 -32.21 15.33
CA ASP A 219 -4.93 -32.08 16.51
C ASP A 219 -5.91 -30.89 16.44
N SER A 220 -6.19 -30.37 15.23
CA SER A 220 -6.99 -29.15 15.01
C SER A 220 -6.38 -27.86 15.59
N SER A 221 -5.15 -27.91 16.12
CA SER A 221 -4.41 -26.70 16.47
C SER A 221 -3.82 -26.05 15.21
N TYR A 222 -3.68 -24.73 15.25
CA TYR A 222 -3.12 -23.96 14.16
C TYR A 222 -1.82 -23.29 14.58
N ILE A 223 -0.89 -23.20 13.64
CA ILE A 223 0.31 -22.39 13.79
C ILE A 223 0.05 -21.06 13.12
N LEU A 224 0.42 -19.98 13.79
CA LEU A 224 0.29 -18.64 13.24
C LEU A 224 1.59 -18.21 12.57
N ARG A 225 1.50 -17.68 11.35
CA ARG A 225 2.61 -17.08 10.62
C ARG A 225 2.34 -15.59 10.40
N MET A 226 3.41 -14.81 10.46
CA MET A 226 3.42 -13.42 10.04
C MET A 226 3.31 -13.33 8.51
N ARG A 227 2.43 -12.47 8.00
CA ARG A 227 2.31 -12.22 6.55
C ARG A 227 3.63 -11.69 6.01
N THR A 228 4.01 -12.12 4.80
CA THR A 228 5.12 -11.53 4.05
C THR A 228 4.79 -10.08 3.69
N PRO A 229 5.77 -9.23 3.32
CA PRO A 229 5.48 -7.86 2.89
C PRO A 229 4.44 -7.80 1.76
N LEU A 230 4.55 -8.69 0.77
CA LEU A 230 3.58 -8.77 -0.33
C LEU A 230 2.19 -9.19 0.14
N GLU A 231 2.09 -10.17 1.04
CA GLU A 231 0.81 -10.60 1.63
C GLU A 231 0.17 -9.52 2.50
N LEU A 232 0.97 -8.75 3.24
CA LEU A 232 0.52 -7.65 4.10
C LEU A 232 -0.14 -6.54 3.29
N PHE A 233 0.44 -6.20 2.13
CA PHE A 233 -0.10 -5.19 1.22
C PHE A 233 -1.02 -5.75 0.15
N LYS A 234 -1.33 -7.06 0.16
CA LYS A 234 -2.15 -7.70 -0.89
C LYS A 234 -1.61 -7.46 -2.30
N ILE A 235 -0.28 -7.44 -2.44
CA ILE A 235 0.42 -7.30 -3.73
C ILE A 235 0.74 -8.70 -4.24
N ASP A 236 0.32 -8.99 -5.47
CA ASP A 236 0.63 -10.22 -6.19
C ASP A 236 0.69 -9.96 -7.70
N ASN A 237 0.86 -11.00 -8.50
CA ASN A 237 1.00 -10.91 -9.95
C ASN A 237 -0.28 -10.46 -10.70
N THR A 238 -1.39 -10.22 -10.00
CA THR A 238 -2.63 -9.71 -10.64
C THR A 238 -2.56 -8.22 -10.95
N TYR A 239 -1.59 -7.51 -10.38
CA TYR A 239 -1.40 -6.09 -10.63
C TYR A 239 -0.79 -5.83 -12.00
N ARG A 240 -1.37 -4.87 -12.72
CA ARG A 240 -0.84 -4.34 -13.98
C ARG A 240 -0.44 -2.88 -13.81
N PHE A 241 0.63 -2.47 -14.46
CA PHE A 241 0.98 -1.06 -14.56
C PHE A 241 -0.07 -0.33 -15.41
N VAL A 242 -0.59 0.80 -14.91
CA VAL A 242 -1.62 1.60 -15.60
C VAL A 242 -1.17 3.02 -15.94
N GLY A 243 0.05 3.39 -15.55
CA GLY A 243 0.65 4.69 -15.87
C GLY A 243 1.30 5.36 -14.68
N GLN A 244 1.57 6.66 -14.82
CA GLN A 244 2.15 7.49 -13.76
C GLN A 244 1.15 8.55 -13.33
N ARG A 245 1.08 8.82 -12.03
CA ARG A 245 0.24 9.88 -11.46
C ARG A 245 0.98 10.58 -10.33
N THR A 246 0.65 11.85 -10.11
CA THR A 246 1.21 12.61 -8.98
C THR A 246 0.24 12.57 -7.81
N THR A 247 0.73 12.21 -6.61
CA THR A 247 -0.05 12.27 -5.36
C THR A 247 0.73 13.05 -4.31
N ARG A 248 0.09 14.02 -3.65
CA ARG A 248 0.77 14.95 -2.71
C ARG A 248 2.04 15.61 -3.28
N GLY A 249 2.07 15.88 -4.58
CA GLY A 249 3.23 16.44 -5.27
C GLY A 249 4.37 15.45 -5.58
N ILE A 250 4.17 14.16 -5.31
CA ILE A 250 5.15 13.09 -5.55
C ILE A 250 4.74 12.32 -6.81
N LEU A 251 5.64 12.13 -7.76
CA LEU A 251 5.39 11.31 -8.95
C LEU A 251 5.45 9.82 -8.57
N CYS A 252 4.42 9.07 -8.97
CA CYS A 252 4.30 7.66 -8.67
C CYS A 252 3.97 6.83 -9.91
N ASN A 253 4.53 5.63 -9.97
CA ASN A 253 4.07 4.55 -10.83
C ASN A 253 2.81 3.94 -10.22
N VAL A 254 1.75 3.80 -11.02
CA VAL A 254 0.45 3.31 -10.56
C VAL A 254 0.22 1.90 -11.09
N PHE A 255 -0.14 1.01 -10.18
CA PHE A 255 -0.48 -0.38 -10.47
C PHE A 255 -1.91 -0.64 -10.04
N GLU A 256 -2.65 -1.34 -10.88
CA GLU A 256 -4.06 -1.64 -10.66
C GLU A 256 -4.30 -3.15 -10.62
N SER A 257 -5.15 -3.61 -9.71
CA SER A 257 -5.68 -4.97 -9.69
C SER A 257 -7.18 -4.97 -9.39
N LEU A 258 -7.93 -5.84 -10.07
CA LEU A 258 -9.32 -6.15 -9.76
C LEU A 258 -9.36 -7.31 -8.75
N ARG A 259 -9.99 -7.09 -7.61
CA ARG A 259 -10.03 -7.99 -6.45
C ARG A 259 -11.46 -8.34 -6.08
N THR A 260 -11.72 -9.64 -5.91
CA THR A 260 -13.00 -10.18 -5.42
C THR A 260 -12.87 -10.80 -4.02
N ASP A 261 -11.66 -10.80 -3.47
CA ASP A 261 -11.30 -11.36 -2.16
C ASP A 261 -11.21 -10.31 -1.05
N PHE A 262 -11.44 -9.03 -1.39
CA PHE A 262 -11.45 -7.95 -0.42
C PHE A 262 -12.77 -7.94 0.36
N GLN A 263 -12.65 -7.91 1.68
CA GLN A 263 -13.76 -7.80 2.60
C GLN A 263 -13.62 -6.51 3.41
N LEU A 264 -14.68 -5.73 3.46
CA LEU A 264 -14.74 -4.57 4.35
C LEU A 264 -14.95 -5.04 5.79
N PRO A 265 -14.13 -4.59 6.75
CA PRO A 265 -14.34 -4.92 8.16
C PRO A 265 -15.74 -4.56 8.60
N ASN A 266 -16.41 -5.48 9.30
CA ASN A 266 -17.79 -5.36 9.80
C ASN A 266 -18.88 -5.30 8.72
N TYR A 267 -18.58 -5.64 7.46
CA TYR A 267 -19.58 -5.71 6.40
C TYR A 267 -19.66 -7.13 5.81
N ASN A 268 -20.83 -7.75 5.92
CA ASN A 268 -21.10 -9.06 5.33
C ASN A 268 -21.64 -8.88 3.91
N GLY A 269 -20.72 -8.72 2.95
CA GLY A 269 -21.03 -8.60 1.53
C GLY A 269 -19.88 -9.11 0.67
N THR A 270 -20.19 -9.45 -0.58
CA THR A 270 -19.17 -9.72 -1.59
C THR A 270 -18.95 -8.44 -2.39
N PHE A 271 -17.70 -8.03 -2.53
CA PHE A 271 -17.34 -6.80 -3.23
C PHE A 271 -16.50 -7.11 -4.45
N HIS A 272 -16.79 -6.41 -5.55
CA HIS A 272 -15.80 -6.22 -6.61
C HIS A 272 -15.04 -4.94 -6.27
N SER A 273 -13.73 -5.06 -6.10
CA SER A 273 -12.89 -3.94 -5.68
C SER A 273 -11.74 -3.72 -6.63
N ILE A 274 -11.39 -2.46 -6.86
CA ILE A 274 -10.23 -2.05 -7.64
C ILE A 274 -9.22 -1.48 -6.66
N PHE A 275 -8.02 -2.08 -6.67
CA PHE A 275 -6.89 -1.64 -5.87
C PHE A 275 -5.96 -0.87 -6.78
N GLN A 276 -5.66 0.38 -6.43
CA GLN A 276 -4.66 1.20 -7.11
C GLN A 276 -3.52 1.52 -6.16
N PHE A 277 -2.39 0.85 -6.35
CA PHE A 277 -1.16 1.12 -5.61
C PHE A 277 -0.30 2.15 -6.33
N TYR A 278 0.17 3.13 -5.57
CA TYR A 278 1.06 4.17 -6.02
C TYR A 278 2.43 3.92 -5.39
N PHE A 279 3.43 3.64 -6.23
CA PHE A 279 4.80 3.48 -5.81
C PHE A 279 5.65 4.65 -6.27
N LEU A 280 6.58 5.07 -5.42
CA LEU A 280 7.53 6.13 -5.72
C LEU A 280 8.25 5.84 -7.05
N GLU A 281 8.26 6.83 -7.95
CA GLU A 281 9.01 6.73 -9.22
C GLU A 281 10.54 6.76 -8.94
N THR A 282 11.36 6.16 -9.80
CA THR A 282 12.79 5.92 -9.53
C THR A 282 13.64 7.18 -9.40
N GLY A 283 13.19 8.30 -9.97
CA GLY A 283 13.78 9.64 -9.81
C GLY A 283 13.49 10.29 -8.46
N TRP A 284 12.52 9.78 -7.70
CA TRP A 284 12.21 10.23 -6.36
C TRP A 284 12.85 9.32 -5.31
N LYS A 285 13.27 9.92 -4.19
CA LYS A 285 13.84 9.19 -3.04
C LYS A 285 13.20 9.70 -1.76
N GLU A 286 12.71 8.78 -0.93
CA GLU A 286 12.46 9.11 0.47
C GLU A 286 13.77 8.96 1.22
N THR A 287 14.09 9.96 2.04
CA THR A 287 15.24 9.92 2.94
C THR A 287 14.72 9.98 4.37
N SER A 288 14.86 8.86 5.07
CA SER A 288 14.72 8.84 6.52
C SER A 288 16.05 9.28 7.13
N VAL A 289 16.01 10.19 8.10
CA VAL A 289 17.22 10.62 8.83
C VAL A 289 17.84 9.38 9.50
N GLY A 290 19.03 8.97 9.05
CA GLY A 290 19.79 7.87 9.64
C GLY A 290 19.58 6.47 9.04
N VAL A 291 18.79 6.33 7.96
CA VAL A 291 18.61 5.05 7.24
C VAL A 291 18.86 5.25 5.75
N GLY A 292 19.47 4.27 5.08
CA GLY A 292 19.79 4.35 3.65
C GLY A 292 18.55 4.64 2.77
N SER A 293 18.77 5.25 1.61
CA SER A 293 17.70 5.55 0.65
C SER A 293 17.06 4.26 0.12
N SER A 294 15.74 4.18 0.14
CA SER A 294 14.97 3.11 -0.53
C SER A 294 14.29 3.66 -1.77
N TYR A 295 14.16 2.81 -2.79
CA TYR A 295 13.51 3.13 -4.06
C TYR A 295 12.15 2.42 -4.10
N MET A 296 11.19 2.98 -4.84
CA MET A 296 9.89 2.33 -5.11
C MET A 296 9.07 1.98 -3.85
N GLN A 297 9.06 2.89 -2.88
CA GLN A 297 8.24 2.72 -1.68
C GLN A 297 6.75 2.96 -1.96
N PRO A 298 5.84 2.25 -1.29
CA PRO A 298 4.40 2.49 -1.40
C PRO A 298 4.06 3.85 -0.80
N VAL A 299 3.44 4.71 -1.60
CA VAL A 299 3.06 6.09 -1.23
C VAL A 299 1.57 6.17 -0.90
N ARG A 300 0.73 5.44 -1.64
CA ARG A 300 -0.74 5.46 -1.49
C ARG A 300 -1.35 4.17 -2.00
N LEU A 301 -2.45 3.77 -1.38
CA LEU A 301 -3.35 2.74 -1.88
C LEU A 301 -4.76 3.33 -1.93
N ASP A 302 -5.38 3.32 -3.11
CA ASP A 302 -6.81 3.57 -3.25
C ASP A 302 -7.54 2.24 -3.42
N ILE A 303 -8.62 2.06 -2.68
CA ILE A 303 -9.52 0.91 -2.83
C ILE A 303 -10.91 1.44 -3.16
N THR A 304 -11.38 1.15 -4.37
CA THR A 304 -12.76 1.40 -4.77
C THR A 304 -13.51 0.09 -4.75
N ALA A 305 -14.52 -0.05 -3.89
CA ALA A 305 -15.29 -1.28 -3.75
C ALA A 305 -16.76 -1.06 -4.10
N ILE A 306 -17.34 -1.98 -4.88
CA ILE A 306 -18.75 -2.00 -5.28
C ILE A 306 -19.34 -3.31 -4.76
N GLU A 307 -20.43 -3.22 -4.00
CA GLU A 307 -21.16 -4.40 -3.51
C GLU A 307 -21.84 -5.12 -4.67
N VAL A 308 -21.70 -6.44 -4.72
CA VAL A 308 -22.40 -7.28 -5.69
C VAL A 308 -23.75 -7.66 -5.08
N THR A 309 -24.80 -6.90 -5.40
CA THR A 309 -26.17 -7.31 -5.13
C THR A 309 -26.49 -8.59 -5.90
N LYS A 310 -26.95 -9.61 -5.19
CA LYS A 310 -27.48 -10.86 -5.77
C LYS A 310 -28.81 -10.63 -6.47
#